data_AF-A0A5B6WBZ2-F1
#
_entry.id   AF-A0A5B6WBZ2-F1
#
_cell.length_a   1.000
_cell.length_b   1.000
_cell.length_c   1.000
_cell.angle_alpha   90.00
_cell.angle_beta   90.00
_cell.angle_gamma   90.00
#
_symmetry.space_group_name_H-M   'P 1'
#
loop_
_entity.id
_entity.type
_entity.pdbx_description
1 polymer ?
#
loop_
_entity_poly.entity_id
_entity_poly.type
_entity_poly.pdbx_seq_one_letter_code
_entity_poly.pdbx_strand_id
1 'polypeptide(L)'
;MSKGTKRAVLVGCNYPKAQFSLHGCINDVEAIRGVILNFGFHESDVNVLTDAPGSSILPTDVSLKFHPHYVNGLMVLDPLEEDEGILLSGCEANETSYDVVLGNRAFGAFTHAVVTVLGKHKGISNRELMVEAARILKNQGFDQNPCLYCSDENTNATFLGDLA
;
A
#
# COMPACT_ATOMS: atom_id res chain seq x y z
N MET A 1 -8.12 -1.44 -26.66
CA MET A 1 -7.69 -2.41 -25.63
C MET A 1 -8.59 -2.19 -24.42
N SER A 2 -9.28 -3.22 -23.93
CA SER A 2 -10.02 -3.08 -22.66
C SER A 2 -9.01 -2.89 -21.53
N LYS A 3 -9.10 -1.79 -20.77
CA LYS A 3 -8.31 -1.62 -19.54
C LYS A 3 -8.59 -2.83 -18.63
N GLY A 4 -7.55 -3.51 -18.18
CA GLY A 4 -7.68 -4.65 -17.26
C GLY A 4 -8.31 -4.21 -15.92
N THR A 5 -8.98 -5.13 -15.23
CA THR A 5 -9.58 -4.87 -13.92
C THR A 5 -8.50 -4.62 -12.87
N LYS A 6 -8.54 -3.47 -12.18
CA LYS A 6 -7.64 -3.16 -11.06
C LYS A 6 -8.18 -3.78 -9.77
N ARG A 7 -7.38 -4.59 -9.06
CA ARG A 7 -7.75 -5.27 -7.81
C ARG A 7 -6.75 -4.96 -6.70
N ALA A 8 -7.22 -4.85 -5.46
CA ALA A 8 -6.36 -4.60 -4.32
C ALA A 8 -6.71 -5.45 -3.11
N VAL A 9 -5.70 -5.72 -2.28
CA VAL A 9 -5.82 -6.30 -0.95
C VAL A 9 -5.14 -5.34 0.01
N LEU A 10 -5.90 -4.79 0.96
CA LEU A 10 -5.41 -3.85 1.96
C LEU A 10 -5.45 -4.52 3.32
N VAL A 11 -4.36 -4.43 4.08
CA VAL A 11 -4.22 -5.11 5.37
C VAL A 11 -3.76 -4.13 6.42
N GLY A 12 -4.43 -4.11 7.58
CA GLY A 12 -4.08 -3.24 8.70
C GLY A 12 -4.32 -3.94 10.03
N CYS A 13 -3.27 -4.05 10.85
CA CYS A 13 -3.31 -4.74 12.14
C CYS A 13 -2.96 -3.77 13.26
N ASN A 14 -3.87 -3.59 14.22
CA ASN A 14 -3.63 -2.79 15.42
C ASN A 14 -3.28 -3.64 16.65
N TYR A 15 -3.36 -4.96 16.55
CA TYR A 15 -3.10 -5.94 17.62
C TYR A 15 -3.81 -5.58 18.93
N PRO A 16 -5.15 -5.43 18.91
CA PRO A 16 -5.89 -5.05 20.11
C PRO A 16 -5.64 -6.07 21.22
N LYS A 17 -5.36 -5.58 22.45
CA LYS A 17 -5.01 -6.37 23.65
C LYS A 17 -3.57 -6.92 23.69
N ALA A 18 -2.73 -6.67 22.69
CA ALA A 18 -1.29 -6.94 22.79
C ALA A 18 -0.59 -5.87 23.63
N GLN A 19 0.57 -6.21 24.21
CA GLN A 19 1.40 -5.28 24.99
C GLN A 19 1.84 -4.06 24.17
N PHE A 20 2.05 -4.25 22.87
CA PHE A 20 2.49 -3.22 21.92
C PHE A 20 1.40 -2.95 20.88
N SER A 21 0.17 -2.70 21.33
CA SER A 21 -0.95 -2.37 20.45
C SER A 21 -0.70 -1.08 19.67
N LEU A 22 -1.04 -1.08 18.38
CA LEU A 22 -0.94 0.04 17.47
C LEU A 22 -2.30 0.70 17.25
N HIS A 23 -2.30 1.92 16.73
CA HIS A 23 -3.54 2.67 16.48
C HIS A 23 -3.60 3.28 15.06
N GLY A 24 -2.50 3.21 14.30
CA GLY A 24 -2.37 3.83 12.98
C GLY A 24 -2.70 2.93 11.79
N CYS A 25 -2.50 1.62 11.89
CA CYS A 25 -2.49 0.74 10.72
C CYS A 25 -3.86 0.65 10.02
N ILE A 26 -4.95 0.68 10.77
CA ILE A 26 -6.30 0.72 10.19
C ILE A 26 -6.58 2.06 9.52
N ASN A 27 -6.08 3.17 10.08
CA ASN A 27 -6.20 4.48 9.44
C ASN A 27 -5.40 4.55 8.13
N ASP A 28 -4.25 3.89 8.07
CA ASP A 28 -3.44 3.76 6.86
C ASP A 28 -4.19 3.02 5.75
N VAL A 29 -4.86 1.90 6.10
CA VAL A 29 -5.73 1.16 5.18
C VAL A 29 -6.81 2.06 4.59
N GLU A 30 -7.51 2.82 5.43
CA GLU A 30 -8.57 3.72 4.96
C GLU A 30 -8.02 4.85 4.08
N ALA A 31 -6.85 5.38 4.41
CA ALA A 31 -6.20 6.43 3.62
C ALA A 31 -5.81 5.92 2.23
N ILE A 32 -5.16 4.75 2.16
CA ILE A 32 -4.78 4.12 0.89
C ILE A 32 -6.03 3.71 0.10
N ARG A 33 -7.05 3.14 0.74
CA ARG A 33 -8.33 2.81 0.12
C ARG A 33 -8.94 4.01 -0.59
N GLY A 34 -9.03 5.14 0.12
CA GLY A 34 -9.55 6.38 -0.47
C GLY A 34 -8.75 6.85 -1.68
N VAL A 35 -7.42 6.72 -1.64
CA VAL A 35 -6.56 7.08 -2.77
C VAL A 35 -6.77 6.16 -3.95
N ILE A 36 -6.66 4.83 -3.79
CA ILE A 36 -6.70 3.89 -4.92
C ILE A 36 -8.06 3.90 -5.65
N LEU A 37 -9.17 4.22 -4.97
CA LEU A 37 -10.46 4.40 -5.63
C LEU A 37 -10.43 5.56 -6.64
N ASN A 38 -9.67 6.63 -6.35
CA ASN A 38 -9.43 7.71 -7.31
C ASN A 38 -8.53 7.27 -8.48
N PHE A 39 -7.83 6.14 -8.36
CA PHE A 39 -7.01 5.54 -9.41
C PHE A 39 -7.77 4.50 -10.26
N GLY A 40 -9.10 4.46 -10.14
CA GLY A 40 -9.97 3.61 -10.97
C GLY A 40 -10.13 2.18 -10.44
N PHE A 41 -9.77 1.92 -9.18
CA PHE A 41 -10.17 0.71 -8.49
C PHE A 41 -11.65 0.81 -8.12
N HIS A 42 -12.41 -0.26 -8.31
CA HIS A 42 -13.80 -0.31 -7.88
C HIS A 42 -13.90 -0.91 -6.47
N GLU A 43 -14.85 -0.46 -5.64
CA GLU A 43 -14.96 -0.95 -4.26
C GLU A 43 -15.13 -2.48 -4.18
N SER A 44 -15.84 -3.09 -5.13
CA SER A 44 -16.02 -4.55 -5.18
C SER A 44 -14.73 -5.33 -5.47
N ASP A 45 -13.71 -4.66 -5.99
CA ASP A 45 -12.42 -5.24 -6.36
C ASP A 45 -11.33 -4.96 -5.30
N VAL A 46 -11.69 -4.33 -4.17
CA VAL A 46 -10.80 -4.03 -3.05
C VAL A 46 -11.20 -4.89 -1.84
N ASN A 47 -10.33 -5.83 -1.46
CA ASN A 47 -10.48 -6.59 -0.22
C ASN A 47 -9.77 -5.87 0.92
N VAL A 48 -10.45 -5.65 2.04
CA VAL A 48 -9.89 -5.05 3.26
C VAL A 48 -9.85 -6.08 4.38
N LEU A 49 -8.68 -6.29 4.97
CA LEU A 49 -8.44 -7.23 6.07
C LEU A 49 -7.92 -6.45 7.27
N THR A 50 -8.67 -6.42 8.37
CA THR A 50 -8.27 -5.72 9.59
C THR A 50 -8.67 -6.49 10.83
N ASP A 51 -8.03 -6.20 11.96
CA ASP A 51 -8.40 -6.71 13.28
C ASP A 51 -9.33 -5.78 14.05
N ALA A 52 -10.03 -4.87 13.35
CA ALA A 52 -11.09 -4.07 13.96
C ALA A 52 -12.24 -4.95 14.47
N PRO A 53 -12.92 -4.55 15.55
CA PRO A 53 -14.15 -5.20 15.99
C PRO A 53 -15.19 -5.22 14.85
N GLY A 54 -15.69 -6.41 14.51
CA GLY A 54 -16.71 -6.60 13.46
C GLY A 54 -16.16 -6.83 12.04
N SER A 55 -14.84 -6.88 11.85
CA SER A 55 -14.24 -7.24 10.56
C SER A 55 -14.60 -8.68 10.17
N SER A 56 -15.02 -8.86 8.92
CA SER A 56 -15.45 -10.15 8.37
C SER A 56 -14.30 -11.04 7.92
N ILE A 57 -13.11 -10.47 7.69
CA ILE A 57 -11.90 -11.17 7.24
C ILE A 57 -10.73 -10.68 8.08
N LEU A 58 -10.02 -11.63 8.70
CA LEU A 58 -8.91 -11.31 9.60
C LEU A 58 -7.59 -11.21 8.81
N PRO A 59 -6.61 -10.45 9.30
CA PRO A 59 -5.30 -10.34 8.65
C PRO A 59 -4.57 -11.68 8.46
N THR A 60 -4.86 -12.69 9.29
CA THR A 60 -4.31 -14.05 9.15
C THR A 60 -4.69 -14.73 7.83
N ASP A 61 -5.77 -14.29 7.20
CA ASP A 61 -6.27 -14.86 5.94
C ASP A 61 -5.61 -14.22 4.71
N VAL A 62 -4.65 -13.30 4.90
CA VAL A 62 -4.00 -12.58 3.80
C VAL A 62 -3.30 -13.51 2.82
N SER A 63 -2.70 -14.59 3.31
CA SER A 63 -2.02 -15.56 2.45
C SER A 63 -2.98 -16.16 1.42
N LEU A 64 -4.25 -16.41 1.79
CA LEU A 64 -5.30 -16.91 0.90
C LEU A 64 -5.64 -15.94 -0.24
N LYS A 65 -5.36 -14.64 -0.05
CA LYS A 65 -5.56 -13.62 -1.09
C LYS A 65 -4.41 -13.58 -2.10
N PHE A 66 -3.25 -14.11 -1.75
CA PHE A 66 -2.08 -14.27 -2.62
C PHE A 66 -1.95 -15.68 -3.23
N HIS A 67 -2.87 -16.60 -2.92
CA HIS A 67 -2.82 -17.95 -3.49
C HIS A 67 -3.07 -17.94 -5.01
N PRO A 68 -2.55 -18.96 -5.72
CA PRO A 68 -2.54 -18.99 -7.18
C PRO A 68 -3.93 -18.88 -7.79
N HIS A 69 -4.01 -18.21 -8.93
CA HIS A 69 -5.26 -18.06 -9.67
C HIS A 69 -5.71 -19.40 -10.28
N TYR A 70 -6.97 -19.74 -10.06
CA TYR A 70 -7.62 -20.85 -10.78
C TYR A 70 -8.17 -20.32 -12.11
N VAL A 71 -7.65 -20.80 -13.23
CA VAL A 71 -8.18 -20.52 -14.56
C VAL A 71 -8.91 -21.77 -15.04
N ASN A 72 -10.21 -21.65 -15.33
CA ASN A 72 -11.07 -22.77 -15.76
C ASN A 72 -11.02 -24.01 -14.84
N GLY A 73 -10.88 -23.80 -13.54
CA GLY A 73 -10.79 -24.89 -12.56
C GLY A 73 -9.40 -25.55 -12.44
N LEU A 74 -8.39 -25.04 -13.15
CA LEU A 74 -7.00 -25.47 -13.00
C LEU A 74 -6.21 -24.43 -12.19
N MET A 75 -5.50 -24.89 -11.16
CA MET A 75 -4.56 -24.05 -10.42
C MET A 75 -3.38 -23.71 -11.33
N VAL A 76 -3.23 -22.44 -11.70
CA VAL A 76 -2.09 -21.98 -12.52
C VAL A 76 -1.00 -21.51 -11.56
N LEU A 77 0.11 -22.25 -11.52
CA LEU A 77 1.35 -21.88 -10.85
C LEU A 77 2.31 -21.30 -11.89
N ASP A 78 1.91 -20.23 -12.58
CA ASP A 78 2.91 -19.44 -13.29
C ASP A 78 3.75 -18.75 -12.21
N PRO A 79 5.06 -19.04 -12.11
CA PRO A 79 5.91 -18.34 -11.17
C PRO A 79 5.83 -16.86 -11.53
N LEU A 80 5.59 -16.00 -10.52
CA LEU A 80 5.70 -14.56 -10.75
C LEU A 80 7.09 -14.28 -11.33
N GLU A 81 7.16 -13.61 -12.48
CA GLU A 81 8.45 -13.16 -12.99
C GLU A 81 8.99 -12.05 -12.08
N GLU A 82 10.32 -11.91 -12.01
CA GLU A 82 11.01 -11.01 -11.07
C GLU A 82 10.59 -9.53 -11.20
N ASP A 83 9.91 -9.16 -12.30
CA ASP A 83 9.50 -7.78 -12.61
C ASP A 83 7.98 -7.58 -12.77
N GLU A 84 7.15 -8.49 -12.26
CA GLU A 84 5.68 -8.36 -12.34
C GLU A 84 5.09 -7.38 -11.31
N GLY A 85 5.92 -6.67 -10.55
CA GLY A 85 5.43 -5.72 -9.56
C GLY A 85 6.49 -4.80 -8.97
N ILE A 86 6.01 -3.91 -8.11
CA ILE A 86 6.84 -3.02 -7.31
C ILE A 86 6.57 -3.26 -5.83
N LEU A 87 7.59 -3.07 -5.00
CA LEU A 87 7.44 -3.00 -3.55
C LEU A 87 7.89 -1.63 -3.06
N LEU A 88 7.02 -0.98 -2.28
CA LEU A 88 7.32 0.24 -1.55
C LEU A 88 7.42 -0.09 -0.06
N SER A 89 8.55 0.20 0.58
CA SER A 89 8.70 0.10 2.03
C SER A 89 8.92 1.49 2.65
N GLY A 90 8.48 1.66 3.90
CA GLY A 90 8.60 2.93 4.61
C GLY A 90 9.95 3.16 5.29
N CYS A 91 10.80 2.14 5.39
CA CYS A 91 12.11 2.23 6.03
C CYS A 91 13.01 1.06 5.61
N GLU A 92 14.30 1.16 5.89
CA GLU A 92 15.23 0.03 5.81
C GLU A 92 14.97 -0.97 6.94
N ALA A 93 15.48 -2.20 6.80
CA ALA A 93 15.24 -3.29 7.77
C ALA A 93 15.76 -2.98 9.19
N ASN A 94 16.71 -2.05 9.33
CA ASN A 94 17.32 -1.67 10.60
C ASN A 94 16.81 -0.32 11.14
N GLU A 95 15.78 0.25 10.51
CA GLU A 95 15.22 1.55 10.86
C GLU A 95 13.87 1.42 11.57
N THR A 96 13.49 2.45 12.33
CA THR A 96 12.18 2.51 12.99
C THR A 96 11.14 3.08 12.02
N SER A 97 10.00 2.39 11.88
CA SER A 97 8.84 2.96 11.20
C SER A 97 8.02 3.81 12.17
N TYR A 98 7.85 5.11 11.89
CA TYR A 98 7.17 6.04 12.79
C TYR A 98 5.69 6.23 12.45
N ASP A 99 4.92 6.55 13.48
CA ASP A 99 3.57 7.08 13.36
C ASP A 99 3.56 8.62 13.47
N VAL A 100 2.71 9.26 12.68
CA VAL A 100 2.34 10.67 12.78
C VAL A 100 0.96 10.77 13.41
N VAL A 101 0.80 11.67 14.38
CA VAL A 101 -0.51 11.98 14.98
C VAL A 101 -1.02 13.32 14.43
N LEU A 102 -2.14 13.28 13.71
CA LEU A 102 -2.83 14.46 13.20
C LEU A 102 -4.21 14.56 13.88
N GLY A 103 -4.34 15.50 14.80
CA GLY A 103 -5.52 15.61 15.66
C GLY A 103 -5.70 14.36 16.51
N ASN A 104 -6.83 13.67 16.34
CA ASN A 104 -7.15 12.44 17.07
C ASN A 104 -6.86 11.16 16.26
N ARG A 105 -6.13 11.26 15.14
CA ARG A 105 -5.83 10.11 14.26
C ARG A 105 -4.33 9.91 14.14
N ALA A 106 -3.89 8.66 14.24
CA ALA A 106 -2.52 8.24 13.97
C ALA A 106 -2.45 7.58 12.58
N PHE A 107 -1.32 7.75 11.90
CA PHE A 107 -1.02 7.18 10.58
C PHE A 107 0.47 6.83 10.52
N GLY A 108 0.87 5.85 9.72
CA GLY A 108 2.27 5.66 9.39
C GLY A 108 2.82 6.89 8.66
N ALA A 109 4.00 7.38 9.06
CA ALA A 109 4.61 8.57 8.47
C ALA A 109 4.82 8.42 6.96
N PHE A 110 5.27 7.24 6.52
CA PHE A 110 5.43 6.94 5.11
C PHE A 110 4.10 6.89 4.36
N THR A 111 3.08 6.22 4.91
CA THR A 111 1.74 6.18 4.33
C THR A 111 1.18 7.60 4.15
N HIS A 112 1.30 8.43 5.18
CA HIS A 112 0.89 9.83 5.13
C HIS A 112 1.63 10.61 4.04
N ALA A 113 2.95 10.41 3.90
CA ALA A 113 3.74 11.04 2.84
C ALA A 113 3.27 10.60 1.44
N VAL A 114 3.08 9.30 1.20
CA VAL A 114 2.59 8.75 -0.07
C VAL A 114 1.22 9.33 -0.43
N VAL A 115 0.25 9.29 0.50
CA VAL A 115 -1.09 9.85 0.29
C VAL A 115 -1.03 11.35 -0.01
N THR A 116 -0.14 12.09 0.66
CA THR A 116 0.07 13.53 0.42
C THR A 116 0.59 13.81 -0.99
N VAL A 117 1.52 12.99 -1.50
CA VAL A 117 2.03 13.11 -2.87
C VAL A 117 0.94 12.74 -3.87
N LEU A 118 0.26 11.62 -3.69
CA LEU A 118 -0.80 11.17 -4.61
C LEU A 118 -2.01 12.12 -4.64
N GLY A 119 -2.25 12.90 -3.59
CA GLY A 119 -3.24 13.98 -3.60
C GLY A 119 -2.88 15.19 -4.48
N LYS A 120 -1.61 15.35 -4.86
CA LYS A 120 -1.11 16.48 -5.65
C LYS A 120 -0.83 16.13 -7.12
N HIS A 121 -0.66 14.84 -7.43
CA HIS A 121 -0.26 14.39 -8.76
C HIS A 121 -1.27 13.42 -9.35
N LYS A 122 -1.52 13.56 -10.66
CA LYS A 122 -2.30 12.61 -11.47
C LYS A 122 -1.36 12.05 -12.54
N GLY A 123 -0.78 10.88 -12.28
CA GLY A 123 0.21 10.25 -13.17
C GLY A 123 1.65 10.60 -12.82
N ILE A 124 2.09 10.22 -11.61
CA ILE A 124 3.49 10.34 -11.15
C ILE A 124 4.22 9.03 -11.39
N SER A 125 5.52 9.05 -11.72
CA SER A 125 6.31 7.82 -11.80
C SER A 125 6.56 7.20 -10.42
N ASN A 126 6.86 5.91 -10.38
CA ASN A 126 7.23 5.20 -9.15
C ASN A 126 8.44 5.87 -8.46
N ARG A 127 9.45 6.27 -9.23
CA ARG A 127 10.62 6.99 -8.74
C ARG A 127 10.27 8.34 -8.13
N GLU A 128 9.51 9.17 -8.84
CA GLU A 128 9.15 10.51 -8.38
C GLU A 128 8.32 10.44 -7.10
N LEU A 129 7.35 9.52 -7.03
CA LEU A 129 6.56 9.29 -5.82
C LEU A 129 7.46 9.07 -4.60
N MET A 130 8.47 8.23 -4.75
CA MET A 130 9.37 7.87 -3.66
C MET A 130 10.31 9.00 -3.27
N VAL A 131 10.85 9.73 -4.25
CA VAL A 131 11.67 10.92 -3.98
C VAL A 131 10.87 12.01 -3.28
N GLU A 132 9.62 12.22 -3.68
CA GLU A 132 8.74 13.21 -3.07
C GLU A 132 8.33 12.82 -1.64
N ALA A 133 7.97 11.55 -1.43
CA ALA A 133 7.64 11.01 -0.12
C ALA A 133 8.84 11.12 0.85
N ALA A 134 10.05 10.75 0.40
CA ALA A 134 11.27 10.89 1.17
C ALA A 134 11.55 12.35 1.57
N ARG A 135 11.30 13.29 0.67
CA ARG A 135 11.44 14.73 0.95
C ARG A 135 10.47 15.20 2.04
N ILE A 136 9.22 14.72 2.00
CA ILE A 136 8.21 15.03 3.03
C ILE A 136 8.67 14.49 4.39
N LEU A 137 9.11 13.23 4.45
CA LEU A 137 9.59 12.60 5.67
C LEU A 137 10.75 13.39 6.29
N LYS A 138 11.77 13.71 5.49
CA LYS A 138 12.94 14.48 5.94
C LYS A 138 12.57 15.87 6.43
N ASN A 139 11.67 16.57 5.73
CA ASN A 139 11.21 17.90 6.12
C ASN A 139 10.39 17.89 7.42
N GLN A 140 9.78 16.76 7.76
CA GLN A 140 9.06 16.55 9.01
C GLN A 140 9.96 16.03 10.15
N GLY A 141 11.25 15.83 9.88
CA GLY A 141 12.23 15.39 10.86
C GLY A 141 12.29 13.89 11.09
N PHE A 142 11.68 13.09 10.22
CA PHE A 142 11.80 11.63 10.27
C PHE A 142 13.13 11.18 9.64
N ASP A 143 13.77 10.20 10.27
CA ASP A 143 15.00 9.54 9.80
C ASP A 143 14.73 8.27 8.98
N GLN A 144 13.46 7.96 8.68
CA GLN A 144 13.07 6.88 7.78
C GLN A 144 13.55 7.11 6.34
N ASN A 145 14.11 6.06 5.74
CA ASN A 145 14.48 6.04 4.32
C ASN A 145 13.55 5.08 3.56
N PRO A 146 12.53 5.59 2.85
CA PRO A 146 11.62 4.72 2.12
C PRO A 146 12.31 4.10 0.90
N CYS A 147 12.01 2.83 0.60
CA CYS A 147 12.68 2.08 -0.47
C CYS A 147 11.70 1.68 -1.58
N LEU A 148 12.22 1.69 -2.82
CA LEU A 148 11.54 1.18 -4.01
C LEU A 148 12.30 -0.05 -4.51
N TYR A 149 11.60 -1.18 -4.63
CA TYR A 149 12.15 -2.40 -5.20
C TYR A 149 11.36 -2.75 -6.46
N CYS A 150 12.02 -2.64 -7.62
CA CYS A 150 11.49 -2.98 -8.94
C CYS A 150 12.62 -2.92 -9.98
N SER A 151 12.35 -3.29 -11.24
CA SER A 151 13.29 -3.03 -12.33
C SER A 151 13.44 -1.55 -12.68
N ASP A 152 14.40 -1.27 -13.57
CA ASP A 152 14.59 0.04 -14.18
C ASP A 152 13.38 0.48 -15.05
N GLU A 153 12.69 -0.47 -15.69
CA GLU A 153 11.48 -0.18 -16.47
C GLU A 153 10.36 0.29 -15.53
N ASN A 154 10.11 -0.50 -14.49
CA ASN A 154 9.11 -0.16 -13.48
C ASN A 154 9.48 1.10 -12.68
N THR A 155 10.77 1.42 -12.52
CA THR A 155 11.19 2.67 -11.86
C THR A 155 10.59 3.92 -12.51
N ASN A 156 10.52 3.93 -13.84
CA ASN A 156 10.05 5.08 -14.62
C ASN A 156 8.58 4.95 -15.06
N ALA A 157 7.96 3.79 -14.84
CA ALA A 157 6.55 3.58 -15.11
C ALA A 157 5.66 4.45 -14.20
N THR A 158 4.45 4.76 -14.70
CA THR A 158 3.44 5.53 -13.96
C THR A 158 2.87 4.69 -12.81
N PHE A 159 2.87 5.24 -11.60
CA PHE A 159 2.34 4.57 -10.41
C PHE A 159 0.85 4.22 -10.59
N LEU A 160 0.51 2.94 -10.40
CA LEU A 160 -0.82 2.34 -10.62
C LEU A 160 -1.41 2.52 -12.03
N GLY A 161 -0.56 2.90 -13.01
CA GLY A 161 -0.94 3.13 -14.40
C GLY A 161 -1.89 4.31 -14.61
N ASP A 162 -2.30 4.53 -15.86
CA ASP A 162 -3.14 5.67 -16.21
C ASP A 162 -4.50 5.65 -15.49
N LEU A 163 -4.95 6.86 -15.12
CA LEU A 163 -6.30 7.10 -14.61
C LEU A 163 -7.33 6.68 -15.68
N ALA A 164 -8.44 6.09 -15.24
CA ALA A 164 -9.53 5.66 -16.11
C ALA A 164 -10.02 6.82 -16.99
#